data_AF-A0AAD8DM04-F1
#
_entry.id   AF-A0AAD8DM04-F1
#
_cell.length_a   1.000
_cell.length_b   1.000
_cell.length_c   1.000
_cell.angle_alpha   90.00
_cell.angle_beta   90.00
_cell.angle_gamma   90.00
#
_symmetry.space_group_name_H-M   'P 1'
#
loop_
_entity.id
_entity.type
_entity.pdbx_description
1 polymer ?
#
loop_
_entity_poly.entity_id
_entity_poly.type
_entity_poly.pdbx_seq_one_letter_code
_entity_poly.pdbx_strand_id
1 'polypeptide(L)'
;MMMMKSNNFNVESLRGHAVTKALRDTINDIQQKIGKRMYDICLSGHLPDASDLMHKEDTVRLKRCIYSLQRDGLPPITTHNVVDDWSDPVLASIRRCELFNTVNDKVKVIFHPEFLTSTNPLFGLDYEEFVRGCHLGVFPSYYEPWGYTPAECTVMGIPSITTNLSGFGCFMQEHIADPMSYGIYVVDRRYISLEGSVQQLAQYMFDFTKLTRRQRIIQRNRTERLSDLLDWRNLGIYYRQARAEALKIVYPDYVDHMDQELGKRFNYPRPISEPPSPTHSRGTTPAASVHGSDDEDEVDEEQELAELRISDK
;
A
#
# COMPACT_ATOMS: atom_id res chain seq x y z
N MET A 1 -1.98 -5.23 -11.37
CA MET A 1 -1.38 -6.42 -12.02
C MET A 1 -2.50 -7.21 -12.65
N MET A 2 -2.33 -7.69 -13.86
CA MET A 2 -3.37 -8.42 -14.58
C MET A 2 -2.69 -9.36 -15.58
N MET A 3 -2.92 -10.66 -15.47
CA MET A 3 -2.25 -11.61 -16.36
C MET A 3 -2.68 -11.42 -17.81
N MET A 4 -1.68 -11.38 -18.69
CA MET A 4 -1.89 -11.27 -20.13
C MET A 4 -0.92 -12.19 -20.85
N LYS A 5 -1.27 -12.57 -22.08
CA LYS A 5 -0.37 -13.33 -22.94
C LYS A 5 0.88 -12.50 -23.24
N SER A 6 2.04 -12.99 -22.83
CA SER A 6 3.32 -12.30 -23.01
C SER A 6 4.43 -13.28 -23.38
N ASN A 7 5.45 -12.77 -24.07
CA ASN A 7 6.67 -13.48 -24.45
C ASN A 7 7.81 -13.08 -23.53
N ASN A 8 7.73 -13.52 -22.26
CA ASN A 8 8.76 -13.32 -21.23
C ASN A 8 9.04 -11.82 -20.93
N PHE A 9 9.98 -11.56 -20.00
CA PHE A 9 10.41 -10.22 -19.62
C PHE A 9 11.02 -9.45 -20.79
N ASN A 10 10.85 -8.12 -20.79
CA ASN A 10 11.60 -7.29 -21.71
C ASN A 10 13.06 -7.12 -21.22
N VAL A 11 13.96 -6.95 -22.19
CA VAL A 11 15.41 -6.88 -21.94
C VAL A 11 15.74 -5.67 -21.06
N GLU A 12 15.02 -4.56 -21.23
CA GLU A 12 15.26 -3.32 -20.50
C GLU A 12 14.98 -3.47 -19.00
N SER A 13 13.91 -4.16 -18.60
CA SER A 13 13.58 -4.40 -17.20
C SER A 13 14.63 -5.28 -16.51
N LEU A 14 15.04 -6.38 -17.18
CA LEU A 14 16.08 -7.26 -16.67
C LEU A 14 17.44 -6.56 -16.57
N ARG A 15 17.82 -5.79 -17.60
CA ARG A 15 19.05 -5.01 -17.61
C ARG A 15 19.05 -3.98 -16.49
N GLY A 16 17.95 -3.24 -16.31
CA GLY A 16 17.80 -2.25 -15.24
C GLY A 16 17.98 -2.86 -13.85
N HIS A 17 17.35 -4.01 -13.60
CA HIS A 17 17.50 -4.73 -12.33
C HIS A 17 18.95 -5.22 -12.12
N ALA A 18 19.56 -5.84 -13.14
CA ALA A 18 20.93 -6.36 -13.04
C ALA A 18 21.97 -5.26 -12.76
N VAL A 19 21.87 -4.11 -13.44
CA VAL A 19 22.81 -2.99 -13.26
C VAL A 19 22.65 -2.35 -11.88
N THR A 20 21.41 -2.16 -11.42
CA THR A 20 21.16 -1.58 -10.08
C THR A 20 21.61 -2.53 -8.96
N LYS A 21 21.44 -3.84 -9.14
CA LYS A 21 21.99 -4.86 -8.23
C LYS A 21 23.52 -4.80 -8.18
N ALA A 22 24.18 -4.75 -9.34
CA ALA A 22 25.65 -4.66 -9.39
C ALA A 22 26.19 -3.39 -8.71
N LEU A 23 25.49 -2.25 -8.84
CA LEU A 23 25.83 -1.03 -8.10
C LEU A 23 25.68 -1.24 -6.59
N ARG A 24 24.56 -1.82 -6.13
CA ARG A 24 24.31 -2.09 -4.71
C ARG A 24 25.39 -2.99 -4.11
N ASP A 25 25.73 -4.07 -4.80
CA ASP A 25 26.76 -5.01 -4.35
C ASP A 25 28.14 -4.34 -4.28
N THR A 26 28.45 -3.47 -5.24
CA THR A 26 29.69 -2.68 -5.25
C THR A 26 29.74 -1.67 -4.09
N ILE A 27 28.62 -0.99 -3.80
CA ILE A 27 28.53 -0.07 -2.67
C ILE A 27 28.72 -0.82 -1.35
N ASN A 28 28.10 -1.98 -1.17
CA ASN A 28 28.21 -2.78 0.04
C ASN A 28 29.67 -3.23 0.29
N ASP A 29 30.38 -3.68 -0.74
CA ASP A 29 31.82 -4.03 -0.64
C ASP A 29 32.67 -2.81 -0.24
N ILE A 30 32.43 -1.65 -0.84
CA ILE A 30 33.16 -0.41 -0.51
C ILE A 30 32.85 0.04 0.92
N GLN A 31 31.59 -0.06 1.37
CA GLN A 31 31.19 0.27 2.74
C GLN A 31 31.92 -0.60 3.77
N GLN A 32 32.04 -1.91 3.54
CA GLN A 32 32.79 -2.80 4.43
C GLN A 32 34.27 -2.41 4.51
N LYS A 33 34.89 -2.03 3.38
CA LYS A 33 36.28 -1.56 3.34
C LYS A 33 36.46 -0.21 4.03
N ILE A 34 35.53 0.71 3.87
CA ILE A 34 35.52 2.00 4.58
C ILE A 34 35.45 1.75 6.09
N GLY A 35 34.50 0.92 6.53
CA GLY A 35 34.34 0.58 7.96
C GLY A 35 35.59 -0.02 8.57
N LYS A 36 36.26 -0.94 7.85
CA LYS A 36 37.54 -1.51 8.29
C LYS A 36 38.64 -0.45 8.42
N ARG A 37 38.83 0.39 7.39
CA ARG A 37 39.86 1.45 7.40
C ARG A 37 39.61 2.46 8.54
N MET A 38 38.37 2.87 8.72
CA MET A 38 37.96 3.74 9.81
C MET A 38 38.31 3.14 11.18
N TYR A 39 37.98 1.85 11.39
CA TYR A 39 38.30 1.14 12.62
C TYR A 39 39.81 1.10 12.89
N ASP A 40 40.61 0.70 11.89
CA ASP A 40 42.07 0.57 12.02
C ASP A 40 42.74 1.93 12.33
N ILE A 41 42.27 3.03 11.70
CA ILE A 41 42.81 4.37 11.94
C ILE A 41 42.41 4.88 13.32
N CYS A 42 41.15 4.72 13.72
CA CYS A 42 40.70 5.12 15.06
C CYS A 42 41.38 4.32 16.18
N LEU A 43 41.68 3.03 15.95
CA LEU A 43 42.47 2.22 16.89
C LEU A 43 43.88 2.77 17.08
N SER A 44 44.45 3.43 16.06
CA SER A 44 45.75 4.09 16.16
C SER A 44 45.71 5.43 16.91
N GLY A 45 44.53 5.88 17.36
CA GLY A 45 44.34 7.15 18.06
C GLY A 45 44.21 8.37 17.15
N HIS A 46 44.06 8.17 15.83
CA HIS A 46 43.90 9.25 14.86
C HIS A 46 42.47 9.30 14.33
N LEU A 47 42.00 10.49 13.97
CA LEU A 47 40.75 10.67 13.24
C LEU A 47 41.04 10.47 11.74
N PRO A 48 40.28 9.63 11.01
CA PRO A 48 40.52 9.39 9.60
C PRO A 48 40.11 10.59 8.72
N ASP A 49 40.94 10.91 7.74
CA ASP A 49 40.62 11.89 6.71
C ASP A 49 39.82 11.26 5.55
N ALA A 50 39.16 12.09 4.74
CA ALA A 50 38.35 11.63 3.61
C ALA A 50 39.14 10.77 2.60
N SER A 51 40.42 11.08 2.40
CA SER A 51 41.34 10.33 1.53
C SER A 51 41.68 8.93 2.07
N ASP A 52 41.63 8.77 3.39
CA ASP A 52 41.93 7.49 4.04
C ASP A 52 40.75 6.53 3.90
N LEU A 53 39.53 7.08 3.91
CA LEU A 53 38.31 6.30 3.80
C LEU A 53 37.98 5.90 2.36
N MET A 54 38.15 6.80 1.38
CA MET A 54 37.79 6.52 -0.02
C MET A 54 39.04 6.49 -0.91
N HIS A 55 39.39 5.30 -1.39
CA HIS A 55 40.54 5.16 -2.30
C HIS A 55 40.14 5.37 -3.76
N LYS A 56 41.14 5.70 -4.60
CA LYS A 56 40.93 5.92 -6.04
C LYS A 56 40.29 4.72 -6.74
N GLU A 57 40.64 3.50 -6.32
CA GLU A 57 40.05 2.27 -6.86
C GLU A 57 38.53 2.19 -6.60
N ASP A 58 38.09 2.52 -5.38
CA ASP A 58 36.68 2.57 -5.00
C ASP A 58 35.91 3.54 -5.92
N THR A 59 36.49 4.73 -6.13
CA THR A 59 35.93 5.76 -7.00
C THR A 59 35.84 5.30 -8.46
N VAL A 60 36.84 4.59 -8.99
CA VAL A 60 36.81 4.05 -10.36
C VAL A 60 35.70 2.98 -10.50
N ARG A 61 35.56 2.10 -9.50
CA ARG A 61 34.50 1.08 -9.50
C ARG A 61 33.11 1.69 -9.45
N LEU A 62 32.90 2.71 -8.62
CA LEU A 62 31.63 3.46 -8.58
C LEU A 62 31.34 4.15 -9.91
N LYS A 63 32.33 4.84 -10.50
CA LYS A 63 32.17 5.49 -11.81
C LYS A 63 31.77 4.50 -12.90
N ARG A 64 32.34 3.30 -12.92
CA ARG A 64 31.97 2.25 -13.88
C ARG A 64 30.51 1.80 -13.70
N CYS A 65 30.05 1.66 -12.46
CA CYS A 65 28.66 1.31 -12.18
C CYS A 65 27.70 2.44 -12.59
N ILE A 66 28.03 3.70 -12.28
CA ILE A 66 27.24 4.88 -12.68
C ILE A 66 27.14 4.99 -14.20
N TYR A 67 28.24 4.76 -14.92
CA TYR A 67 28.23 4.75 -16.39
C TYR A 67 27.29 3.67 -16.95
N SER A 68 27.26 2.50 -16.32
CA SER A 68 26.38 1.38 -16.72
C SER A 68 24.89 1.67 -16.49
N LEU A 69 24.56 2.59 -15.56
CA LEU A 69 23.18 3.01 -15.27
C LEU A 69 22.61 3.99 -16.29
N GLN A 70 23.44 4.57 -17.15
CA GLN A 70 22.95 5.46 -18.20
C GLN A 70 22.00 4.72 -19.14
N ARG A 71 20.93 5.41 -19.54
CA ARG A 71 19.90 4.91 -20.44
C ARG A 71 19.60 5.96 -21.51
N ASP A 72 19.23 5.50 -22.70
CA ASP A 72 18.90 6.36 -23.85
C ASP A 72 17.39 6.57 -24.05
N GLY A 73 16.53 5.99 -23.18
CA GLY A 73 15.07 6.05 -23.29
C GLY A 73 14.36 6.24 -21.94
N LEU A 74 13.02 6.37 -21.97
CA LEU A 74 12.20 6.49 -20.76
C LEU A 74 12.10 5.16 -20.00
N PRO A 75 11.76 5.17 -18.69
CA PRO A 75 11.43 3.94 -17.98
C PRO A 75 10.27 3.19 -18.65
N PRO A 76 10.40 1.88 -18.95
CA PRO A 76 9.37 1.16 -19.67
C PRO A 76 8.07 1.09 -18.85
N ILE A 77 6.94 1.25 -19.54
CA ILE A 77 5.60 1.17 -18.93
C ILE A 77 5.17 -0.27 -18.62
N THR A 78 5.79 -1.26 -19.24
CA THR A 78 5.52 -2.68 -19.03
C THR A 78 6.81 -3.42 -18.72
N THR A 79 6.70 -4.52 -17.98
CA THR A 79 7.83 -5.38 -17.60
C THR A 79 8.09 -6.53 -18.58
N HIS A 80 7.13 -6.80 -19.46
CA HIS A 80 7.12 -7.97 -20.35
C HIS A 80 6.90 -7.57 -21.81
N ASN A 81 7.26 -8.47 -22.73
CA ASN A 81 6.90 -8.33 -24.14
C ASN A 81 5.45 -8.83 -24.33
N VAL A 82 4.47 -7.93 -24.28
CA VAL A 82 3.05 -8.28 -24.43
C VAL A 82 2.76 -8.72 -25.86
N VAL A 83 2.04 -9.85 -26.02
CA VAL A 83 1.59 -10.31 -27.34
C VAL A 83 0.48 -9.38 -27.82
N ASP A 84 0.54 -8.98 -29.10
CA ASP A 84 -0.41 -8.03 -29.70
C ASP A 84 -0.56 -6.71 -28.93
N ASP A 85 0.58 -6.17 -28.47
CA ASP A 85 0.72 -4.91 -27.70
C ASP A 85 -0.24 -3.79 -28.13
N TRP A 86 -0.36 -3.53 -29.44
CA TRP A 86 -1.21 -2.45 -29.97
C TRP A 86 -2.69 -2.63 -29.70
N SER A 87 -3.15 -3.87 -29.59
CA SER A 87 -4.54 -4.22 -29.29
C SER A 87 -4.82 -4.41 -27.80
N ASP A 88 -3.78 -4.47 -26.97
CA ASP A 88 -3.94 -4.63 -25.53
C ASP A 88 -4.66 -3.41 -24.93
N PRO A 89 -5.79 -3.61 -24.21
CA PRO A 89 -6.61 -2.51 -23.73
C PRO A 89 -5.92 -1.66 -22.65
N VAL A 90 -4.99 -2.24 -21.88
CA VAL A 90 -4.23 -1.54 -20.83
C VAL A 90 -3.21 -0.62 -21.48
N LEU A 91 -2.37 -1.15 -22.37
CA LEU A 91 -1.33 -0.40 -23.08
C LEU A 91 -1.93 0.63 -24.05
N ALA A 92 -3.04 0.31 -24.72
CA ALA A 92 -3.78 1.28 -25.53
C ALA A 92 -4.31 2.44 -24.68
N SER A 93 -4.83 2.17 -23.47
CA SER A 93 -5.32 3.22 -22.58
C SER A 93 -4.19 4.06 -21.99
N ILE A 94 -3.06 3.45 -21.61
CA ILE A 94 -1.86 4.16 -21.14
C ILE A 94 -1.35 5.12 -22.23
N ARG A 95 -1.26 4.66 -23.48
CA ARG A 95 -0.89 5.50 -24.64
C ARG A 95 -1.88 6.64 -24.86
N ARG A 96 -3.18 6.35 -24.83
CA ARG A 96 -4.25 7.37 -25.01
C ARG A 96 -4.18 8.46 -23.93
N CYS A 97 -3.81 8.10 -22.71
CA CYS A 97 -3.66 9.04 -21.59
C CYS A 97 -2.25 9.66 -21.47
N GLU A 98 -1.35 9.36 -22.42
CA GLU A 98 0.02 9.89 -22.47
C GLU A 98 0.87 9.62 -21.21
N LEU A 99 0.63 8.49 -20.53
CA LEU A 99 1.35 8.11 -19.30
C LEU A 99 2.64 7.35 -19.63
N PHE A 100 3.68 8.07 -20.03
CA PHE A 100 4.94 7.50 -20.54
C PHE A 100 6.10 7.46 -19.54
N ASN A 101 5.83 7.69 -18.25
CA ASN A 101 6.84 7.77 -17.20
C ASN A 101 7.91 8.84 -17.49
N THR A 102 7.52 9.97 -18.09
CA THR A 102 8.41 11.11 -18.35
C THR A 102 8.90 11.71 -17.03
N VAL A 103 9.95 12.54 -17.04
CA VAL A 103 10.45 13.18 -15.81
C VAL A 103 9.39 14.08 -15.14
N ASN A 104 8.47 14.63 -15.92
CA ASN A 104 7.45 15.56 -15.44
C ASN A 104 6.23 14.85 -14.83
N ASP A 105 5.97 13.60 -15.20
CA ASP A 105 4.82 12.84 -14.71
C ASP A 105 4.95 12.60 -13.20
N LYS A 106 3.99 13.06 -12.40
CA LYS A 106 4.01 12.82 -10.94
C LYS A 106 3.52 11.42 -10.56
N VAL A 107 2.73 10.80 -11.43
CA VAL A 107 2.26 9.42 -11.32
C VAL A 107 3.02 8.57 -12.33
N LYS A 108 3.59 7.46 -11.87
CA LYS A 108 4.29 6.48 -12.73
C LYS A 108 3.43 5.23 -12.87
N VAL A 109 3.48 4.61 -14.04
CA VAL A 109 2.72 3.40 -14.37
C VAL A 109 3.69 2.27 -14.68
N ILE A 110 3.47 1.13 -14.03
CA ILE A 110 4.17 -0.12 -14.31
C ILE A 110 3.11 -1.21 -14.50
N PHE A 111 2.99 -1.68 -15.74
CA PHE A 111 2.19 -2.82 -16.10
C PHE A 111 3.00 -4.10 -15.93
N HIS A 112 2.52 -4.96 -15.04
CA HIS A 112 3.07 -6.29 -14.81
C HIS A 112 2.03 -7.35 -15.21
N PRO A 113 2.16 -7.93 -16.41
CA PRO A 113 1.21 -8.88 -16.97
C PRO A 113 1.46 -10.35 -16.55
N GLU A 114 1.99 -10.58 -15.36
CA GLU A 114 2.30 -11.91 -14.81
C GLU A 114 1.88 -11.96 -13.33
N PHE A 115 1.68 -13.15 -12.78
CA PHE A 115 1.52 -13.32 -11.34
C PHE A 115 2.82 -13.05 -10.60
N LEU A 116 2.69 -12.45 -9.41
CA LEU A 116 3.80 -12.27 -8.50
C LEU A 116 4.23 -13.60 -7.89
N THR A 117 5.53 -13.83 -7.94
CA THR A 117 6.20 -14.95 -7.29
C THR A 117 7.53 -14.46 -6.75
N SER A 118 7.95 -15.00 -5.61
CA SER A 118 9.28 -14.80 -5.03
C SER A 118 10.42 -15.20 -5.98
N THR A 119 10.16 -16.10 -6.93
CA THR A 119 11.11 -16.49 -7.98
C THR A 119 11.23 -15.46 -9.13
N ASN A 120 10.37 -14.45 -9.19
CA ASN A 120 10.40 -13.44 -10.24
C ASN A 120 11.66 -12.56 -10.12
N PRO A 121 12.49 -12.44 -11.17
CA PRO A 121 13.76 -11.74 -11.11
C PRO A 121 13.63 -10.21 -10.95
N LEU A 122 12.45 -9.63 -11.12
CA LEU A 122 12.25 -8.18 -11.03
C LEU A 122 11.89 -7.73 -9.61
N PHE A 123 10.87 -8.35 -9.01
CA PHE A 123 10.36 -7.96 -7.70
C PHE A 123 10.87 -8.84 -6.57
N GLY A 124 11.01 -10.15 -6.78
CA GLY A 124 11.43 -11.10 -5.74
C GLY A 124 10.51 -11.14 -4.53
N LEU A 125 9.20 -10.94 -4.72
CA LEU A 125 8.18 -10.90 -3.68
C LEU A 125 6.99 -11.78 -4.07
N ASP A 126 6.43 -12.48 -3.09
CA ASP A 126 5.13 -13.12 -3.26
C ASP A 126 4.00 -12.07 -3.24
N TYR A 127 2.83 -12.45 -3.74
CA TYR A 127 1.67 -11.56 -3.85
C TYR A 127 1.32 -10.86 -2.53
N GLU A 128 1.28 -11.60 -1.42
CA GLU A 128 0.91 -11.01 -0.13
C GLU A 128 1.97 -10.02 0.39
N GLU A 129 3.25 -10.29 0.16
CA GLU A 129 4.34 -9.40 0.55
C GLU A 129 4.27 -8.10 -0.24
N PHE A 130 3.99 -8.21 -1.54
CA PHE A 130 3.79 -7.05 -2.41
C PHE A 130 2.60 -6.19 -1.94
N VAL A 131 1.45 -6.81 -1.64
CA VAL A 131 0.27 -6.09 -1.14
C VAL A 131 0.59 -5.38 0.16
N ARG A 132 1.25 -6.04 1.13
CA ARG A 132 1.67 -5.44 2.41
C ARG A 132 2.66 -4.28 2.24
N GLY A 133 3.46 -4.29 1.18
CA GLY A 133 4.37 -3.21 0.82
C GLY A 133 3.70 -2.02 0.11
N CYS A 134 2.47 -2.18 -0.37
CA CYS A 134 1.70 -1.12 -1.02
C CYS A 134 0.99 -0.22 0.00
N HIS A 135 0.57 0.96 -0.45
CA HIS A 135 -0.13 1.93 0.40
C HIS A 135 -1.65 1.91 0.24
N LEU A 136 -2.14 1.61 -0.96
CA LEU A 136 -3.55 1.70 -1.34
C LEU A 136 -3.86 0.67 -2.44
N GLY A 137 -4.88 -0.16 -2.24
CA GLY A 137 -5.46 -0.98 -3.30
C GLY A 137 -6.54 -0.22 -4.05
N VAL A 138 -6.62 -0.32 -5.38
CA VAL A 138 -7.59 0.41 -6.20
C VAL A 138 -8.30 -0.57 -7.13
N PHE A 139 -9.56 -0.87 -6.82
CA PHE A 139 -10.39 -1.90 -7.46
C PHE A 139 -11.73 -1.30 -7.93
N PRO A 140 -11.73 -0.43 -8.96
CA PRO A 140 -12.92 0.29 -9.39
C PRO A 140 -13.82 -0.60 -10.26
N SER A 141 -14.20 -1.77 -9.77
CA SER A 141 -14.90 -2.80 -10.53
C SER A 141 -16.31 -2.37 -10.96
N TYR A 142 -16.71 -2.73 -12.19
CA TYR A 142 -18.07 -2.53 -12.70
C TYR A 142 -18.95 -3.75 -12.43
N TYR A 143 -18.38 -4.96 -12.58
CA TYR A 143 -19.02 -6.22 -12.29
C TYR A 143 -18.10 -7.05 -11.40
N GLU A 144 -18.45 -7.17 -10.13
CA GLU A 144 -17.69 -7.90 -9.13
C GLU A 144 -18.66 -8.49 -8.09
N PRO A 145 -19.09 -9.76 -8.25
CA PRO A 145 -20.14 -10.34 -7.41
C PRO A 145 -19.81 -10.29 -5.91
N TRP A 146 -18.53 -10.40 -5.56
CA TRP A 146 -18.05 -10.25 -4.19
C TRP A 146 -16.94 -9.21 -4.11
N GLY A 147 -15.69 -9.58 -4.39
CA GLY A 147 -14.54 -8.69 -4.25
C GLY A 147 -13.56 -9.22 -3.21
N TYR A 148 -12.89 -10.33 -3.55
CA TYR A 148 -11.89 -10.94 -2.66
C TYR A 148 -10.65 -10.07 -2.50
N THR A 149 -10.20 -9.41 -3.57
CA THR A 149 -8.99 -8.58 -3.54
C THR A 149 -9.07 -7.39 -2.58
N PRO A 150 -10.13 -6.56 -2.57
CA PRO A 150 -10.27 -5.52 -1.54
C PRO A 150 -10.47 -6.10 -0.12
N ALA A 151 -11.10 -7.27 0.01
CA ALA A 151 -11.22 -7.95 1.31
C ALA A 151 -9.85 -8.42 1.84
N GLU A 152 -9.02 -9.04 0.99
CA GLU A 152 -7.64 -9.43 1.30
C GLU A 152 -6.78 -8.21 1.69
N CYS A 153 -6.89 -7.10 0.95
CA CYS A 153 -6.23 -5.85 1.34
C CYS A 153 -6.63 -5.39 2.74
N THR A 154 -7.92 -5.48 3.08
CA THR A 154 -8.43 -5.09 4.41
C THR A 154 -7.84 -5.97 5.51
N VAL A 155 -7.79 -7.29 5.29
CA VAL A 155 -7.16 -8.24 6.21
C VAL A 155 -5.66 -7.95 6.41
N MET A 156 -4.98 -7.46 5.37
CA MET A 156 -3.57 -7.06 5.45
C MET A 156 -3.35 -5.62 5.97
N GLY A 157 -4.41 -4.93 6.41
CA GLY A 157 -4.34 -3.56 6.91
C GLY A 157 -3.99 -2.53 5.83
N ILE A 158 -4.35 -2.81 4.57
CA ILE A 158 -4.13 -1.93 3.42
C ILE A 158 -5.46 -1.29 3.03
N PRO A 159 -5.57 0.05 3.11
CA PRO A 159 -6.72 0.78 2.61
C PRO A 159 -7.04 0.42 1.17
N SER A 160 -8.31 0.43 0.80
CA SER A 160 -8.74 0.09 -0.56
C SER A 160 -9.86 0.97 -1.08
N ILE A 161 -9.82 1.23 -2.40
CA ILE A 161 -10.92 1.82 -3.16
C ILE A 161 -11.69 0.69 -3.86
N THR A 162 -12.99 0.63 -3.64
CA THR A 162 -13.95 -0.28 -4.28
C THR A 162 -15.14 0.52 -4.83
N THR A 163 -16.22 -0.15 -5.24
CA THR A 163 -17.41 0.49 -5.83
C THR A 163 -18.69 0.00 -5.18
N ASN A 164 -19.77 0.79 -5.27
CA ASN A 164 -21.11 0.38 -4.84
C ASN A 164 -21.81 -0.60 -5.81
N LEU A 165 -21.06 -1.18 -6.75
CA LEU A 165 -21.46 -2.31 -7.59
C LEU A 165 -20.72 -3.61 -7.21
N SER A 166 -19.66 -3.51 -6.39
CA SER A 166 -18.95 -4.65 -5.81
C SER A 166 -19.71 -5.17 -4.59
N GLY A 167 -19.83 -6.49 -4.44
CA GLY A 167 -20.46 -7.11 -3.26
C GLY A 167 -19.79 -6.69 -1.95
N PHE A 168 -18.46 -6.60 -1.94
CA PHE A 168 -17.66 -6.12 -0.82
C PHE A 168 -17.97 -4.64 -0.55
N GLY A 169 -18.00 -3.79 -1.58
CA GLY A 169 -18.33 -2.38 -1.42
C GLY A 169 -19.72 -2.17 -0.81
N CYS A 170 -20.73 -2.91 -1.29
CA CYS A 170 -22.07 -2.90 -0.72
C CYS A 170 -22.08 -3.39 0.74
N PHE A 171 -21.41 -4.51 1.03
CA PHE A 171 -21.33 -5.08 2.37
C PHE A 171 -20.71 -4.10 3.38
N MET A 172 -19.60 -3.43 3.01
CA MET A 172 -18.93 -2.47 3.88
C MET A 172 -19.79 -1.22 4.11
N GLN A 173 -20.51 -0.73 3.10
CA GLN A 173 -21.43 0.40 3.23
C GLN A 173 -22.62 0.10 4.14
N GLU A 174 -23.10 -1.15 4.17
CA GLU A 174 -24.24 -1.55 5.00
C GLU A 174 -23.85 -1.73 6.48
N HIS A 175 -22.65 -2.25 6.75
CA HIS A 175 -22.25 -2.66 8.11
C HIS A 175 -21.33 -1.66 8.83
N ILE A 176 -20.84 -0.63 8.16
CA ILE A 176 -19.91 0.37 8.72
C ILE A 176 -20.50 1.77 8.53
N ALA A 177 -20.65 2.51 9.63
CA ALA A 177 -21.26 3.84 9.61
C ALA A 177 -20.44 4.90 8.84
N ASP A 178 -19.12 4.76 8.82
CA ASP A 178 -18.20 5.63 8.07
C ASP A 178 -17.03 4.82 7.50
N PRO A 179 -17.21 4.12 6.37
CA PRO A 179 -16.18 3.26 5.78
C PRO A 179 -14.88 4.01 5.46
N MET A 180 -14.97 5.28 5.06
CA MET A 180 -13.84 6.10 4.66
C MET A 180 -12.87 6.34 5.83
N SER A 181 -13.40 6.57 7.03
CA SER A 181 -12.60 6.73 8.26
C SER A 181 -11.78 5.49 8.65
N TYR A 182 -12.19 4.32 8.15
CA TYR A 182 -11.50 3.04 8.28
C TYR A 182 -10.67 2.66 7.02
N GLY A 183 -10.50 3.59 6.07
CA GLY A 183 -9.70 3.37 4.86
C GLY A 183 -10.40 2.55 3.78
N ILE A 184 -11.72 2.46 3.82
CA ILE A 184 -12.54 1.83 2.76
C ILE A 184 -13.25 2.94 1.98
N TYR A 185 -12.78 3.18 0.76
CA TYR A 185 -13.33 4.20 -0.12
C TYR A 185 -14.26 3.53 -1.13
N VAL A 186 -15.52 3.97 -1.19
CA VAL A 186 -16.51 3.36 -2.10
C VAL A 186 -16.94 4.38 -3.13
N VAL A 187 -16.47 4.20 -4.37
CA VAL A 187 -16.85 5.02 -5.51
C VAL A 187 -18.27 4.70 -5.93
N ASP A 188 -19.07 5.73 -6.19
CA ASP A 188 -20.39 5.57 -6.78
C ASP A 188 -20.25 5.32 -8.28
N ARG A 189 -20.64 4.12 -8.70
CA ARG A 189 -20.76 3.72 -10.11
C ARG A 189 -22.18 3.36 -10.50
N ARG A 190 -23.13 3.45 -9.57
CA ARG A 190 -24.53 3.03 -9.75
C ARG A 190 -25.46 4.21 -10.03
N TYR A 191 -25.24 5.35 -9.38
CA TYR A 191 -26.16 6.48 -9.41
C TYR A 191 -25.60 7.73 -10.10
N ILE A 192 -24.33 7.69 -10.53
CA ILE A 192 -23.68 8.80 -11.23
C ILE A 192 -23.13 8.37 -12.60
N SER A 193 -22.79 9.37 -13.43
CA SER A 193 -22.21 9.14 -14.76
C SER A 193 -20.80 8.56 -14.67
N LEU A 194 -20.33 7.96 -15.77
CA LEU A 194 -18.96 7.44 -15.87
C LEU A 194 -17.92 8.51 -15.52
N GLU A 195 -18.08 9.72 -16.06
CA GLU A 195 -17.18 10.85 -15.79
C GLU A 195 -17.22 11.24 -14.31
N GLY A 196 -18.40 11.26 -13.69
CA GLY A 196 -18.54 11.50 -12.26
C GLY A 196 -17.79 10.46 -11.42
N SER A 197 -17.88 9.18 -11.78
CA SER A 197 -17.13 8.12 -11.10
C SER A 197 -15.62 8.27 -11.27
N VAL A 198 -15.15 8.67 -12.45
CA VAL A 198 -13.71 8.90 -12.71
C VAL A 198 -13.19 10.06 -11.88
N GLN A 199 -13.92 11.18 -11.83
CA GLN A 199 -13.55 12.34 -11.01
C GLN A 199 -13.54 12.01 -9.53
N GLN A 200 -14.54 11.26 -9.04
CA GLN A 200 -14.58 10.82 -7.65
C GLN A 200 -13.41 9.89 -7.30
N LEU A 201 -13.09 8.92 -8.17
CA LEU A 201 -11.93 8.04 -7.99
C LEU A 201 -10.63 8.85 -7.92
N ALA A 202 -10.43 9.78 -8.86
CA ALA A 202 -9.26 10.65 -8.89
C ALA A 202 -9.16 11.51 -7.63
N GLN A 203 -10.28 12.03 -7.13
CA GLN A 203 -10.34 12.81 -5.90
C GLN A 203 -9.92 11.99 -4.68
N TYR A 204 -10.43 10.76 -4.52
CA TYR A 204 -9.99 9.87 -3.44
C TYR A 204 -8.50 9.56 -3.49
N MET A 205 -7.96 9.28 -4.67
CA MET A 205 -6.52 9.06 -4.85
C MET A 205 -5.72 10.32 -4.50
N PHE A 206 -6.16 11.49 -4.96
CA PHE A 206 -5.50 12.76 -4.68
C PHE A 206 -5.50 13.10 -3.19
N ASP A 207 -6.62 12.98 -2.51
CA ASP A 207 -6.69 13.25 -1.06
C ASP A 207 -5.85 12.27 -0.26
N PHE A 208 -5.76 11.00 -0.68
CA PHE A 208 -4.86 10.03 -0.07
C PHE A 208 -3.38 10.46 -0.18
N THR A 209 -2.98 11.11 -1.29
CA THR A 209 -1.59 11.60 -1.44
C THR A 209 -1.24 12.75 -0.50
N LYS A 210 -2.24 13.46 0.04
CA LYS A 210 -2.04 14.55 1.01
C LYS A 210 -1.84 14.07 2.44
N LEU A 211 -2.13 12.79 2.72
CA LEU A 211 -2.00 12.25 4.07
C LEU A 211 -0.52 12.24 4.52
N THR A 212 -0.26 12.58 5.77
CA THR A 212 1.07 12.44 6.39
C THR A 212 1.39 10.96 6.64
N ARG A 213 2.66 10.66 6.92
CA ARG A 213 3.07 9.29 7.30
C ARG A 213 2.30 8.80 8.54
N ARG A 214 2.12 9.67 9.55
CA ARG A 214 1.37 9.36 10.78
C ARG A 214 -0.09 9.05 10.47
N GLN A 215 -0.74 9.88 9.65
CA GLN A 215 -2.14 9.66 9.24
C GLN A 215 -2.30 8.33 8.47
N ARG A 216 -1.37 8.00 7.56
CA ARG A 216 -1.40 6.71 6.85
C ARG A 216 -1.25 5.50 7.79
N ILE A 217 -0.37 5.58 8.79
CA ILE A 217 -0.21 4.49 9.78
C ILE A 217 -1.49 4.31 10.59
N ILE A 218 -2.09 5.41 11.07
CA ILE A 218 -3.36 5.36 11.81
C ILE A 218 -4.46 4.75 10.95
N GLN A 219 -4.55 5.15 9.68
CA GLN A 219 -5.55 4.61 8.77
C GLN A 219 -5.35 3.11 8.54
N ARG A 220 -4.12 2.64 8.31
CA ARG A 220 -3.81 1.20 8.18
C ARG A 220 -4.23 0.40 9.40
N ASN A 221 -3.93 0.89 10.61
CA ASN A 221 -4.37 0.25 11.86
C ASN A 221 -5.89 0.19 11.97
N ARG A 222 -6.61 1.23 11.51
CA ARG A 222 -8.08 1.21 11.48
C ARG A 222 -8.61 0.21 10.45
N THR A 223 -8.02 0.15 9.26
CA THR A 223 -8.40 -0.81 8.23
C THR A 223 -8.22 -2.24 8.72
N GLU A 224 -7.12 -2.55 9.39
CA GLU A 224 -6.83 -3.89 9.93
C GLU A 224 -7.86 -4.33 10.99
N ARG A 225 -8.41 -3.42 11.79
CA ARG A 225 -9.49 -3.72 12.75
C ARG A 225 -10.79 -4.20 12.09
N LEU A 226 -10.97 -3.97 10.79
CA LEU A 226 -12.10 -4.50 10.04
C LEU A 226 -11.90 -5.94 9.57
N SER A 227 -10.70 -6.51 9.74
CA SER A 227 -10.42 -7.91 9.35
C SER A 227 -11.34 -8.91 10.05
N ASP A 228 -11.63 -8.70 11.34
CA ASP A 228 -12.53 -9.54 12.11
C ASP A 228 -13.93 -9.60 11.48
N LEU A 229 -14.46 -8.48 10.96
CA LEU A 229 -15.77 -8.43 10.30
C LEU A 229 -15.85 -9.38 9.09
N LEU A 230 -14.71 -9.61 8.44
CA LEU A 230 -14.60 -10.43 7.23
C LEU A 230 -14.29 -11.90 7.53
N ASP A 231 -14.09 -12.28 8.80
CA ASP A 231 -13.80 -13.65 9.20
C ASP A 231 -15.05 -14.56 9.11
N TRP A 232 -14.84 -15.82 8.76
CA TRP A 232 -15.92 -16.82 8.67
C TRP A 232 -16.63 -17.10 10.00
N ARG A 233 -15.99 -16.82 11.13
CA ARG A 233 -16.63 -16.85 12.46
C ARG A 233 -17.82 -15.88 12.52
N ASN A 234 -17.73 -14.75 11.81
CA ASN A 234 -18.77 -13.74 11.71
C ASN A 234 -19.67 -14.00 10.50
N LEU A 235 -19.11 -14.15 9.30
CA LEU A 235 -19.88 -14.32 8.06
C LEU A 235 -20.64 -15.66 7.98
N GLY A 236 -20.20 -16.68 8.72
CA GLY A 236 -20.86 -17.99 8.77
C GLY A 236 -22.28 -17.96 9.35
N ILE A 237 -22.67 -16.87 10.02
CA ILE A 237 -24.02 -16.68 10.56
C ILE A 237 -25.08 -16.71 9.44
N TYR A 238 -24.81 -16.11 8.28
CA TYR A 238 -25.75 -16.06 7.16
C TYR A 238 -26.01 -17.46 6.58
N TYR A 239 -25.01 -18.35 6.61
CA TYR A 239 -25.18 -19.75 6.21
C TYR A 239 -26.01 -20.55 7.23
N ARG A 240 -25.99 -20.18 8.51
CA ARG A 240 -26.86 -20.79 9.53
C ARG A 240 -28.30 -20.33 9.33
N GLN A 241 -28.51 -19.03 9.11
CA GLN A 241 -29.83 -18.45 8.81
C GLN A 241 -30.47 -19.11 7.60
N ALA A 242 -29.77 -19.17 6.46
CA ALA A 242 -30.32 -19.77 5.24
C ALA A 242 -30.73 -21.24 5.44
N ARG A 243 -29.98 -22.02 6.23
CA ARG A 243 -30.32 -23.41 6.55
C ARG A 243 -31.52 -23.51 7.50
N ALA A 244 -31.58 -22.64 8.51
CA ALA A 244 -32.71 -22.58 9.43
C ALA A 244 -34.00 -22.18 8.71
N GLU A 245 -33.95 -21.19 7.81
CA GLU A 245 -35.09 -20.80 6.96
C GLU A 245 -35.55 -21.95 6.07
N ALA A 246 -34.62 -22.67 5.43
CA ALA A 246 -34.97 -23.85 4.64
C ALA A 246 -35.66 -24.93 5.49
N LEU A 247 -35.20 -25.17 6.72
CA LEU A 247 -35.84 -26.12 7.65
C LEU A 247 -37.23 -25.66 8.09
N LYS A 248 -37.43 -24.36 8.39
CA LYS A 248 -38.73 -23.78 8.74
C LYS A 248 -39.76 -23.94 7.60
N ILE A 249 -39.31 -23.84 6.35
CA ILE A 249 -40.17 -24.04 5.17
C ILE A 249 -40.58 -25.50 5.02
N VAL A 250 -39.65 -26.45 5.21
CA VAL A 250 -39.91 -27.89 5.02
C VAL A 250 -40.64 -28.50 6.23
N TYR A 251 -40.33 -28.05 7.44
CA TYR A 251 -40.86 -28.53 8.71
C TYR A 251 -41.44 -27.35 9.51
N PRO A 252 -42.75 -27.05 9.38
CA PRO A 252 -43.38 -25.91 10.04
C PRO A 252 -43.29 -25.94 11.58
N ASP A 253 -43.16 -27.13 12.16
CA ASP A 253 -43.02 -27.32 13.62
C ASP A 253 -41.56 -27.16 14.10
N TYR A 254 -40.61 -26.89 13.19
CA TYR A 254 -39.21 -26.67 13.54
C TYR A 254 -39.05 -25.36 14.31
N VAL A 255 -38.65 -25.47 15.58
CA VAL A 255 -38.32 -24.33 16.43
C VAL A 255 -36.81 -24.13 16.40
N ASP A 256 -36.38 -23.00 15.85
CA ASP A 256 -34.97 -22.63 15.90
C ASP A 256 -34.64 -22.00 17.25
N HIS A 257 -33.98 -22.75 18.12
CA HIS A 257 -33.52 -22.25 19.42
C HIS A 257 -32.30 -21.32 19.30
N MET A 258 -31.72 -21.15 18.10
CA MET A 258 -30.60 -20.24 17.87
C MET A 258 -31.01 -18.80 17.54
N ASP A 259 -32.27 -18.54 17.17
CA ASP A 259 -32.74 -17.20 16.74
C ASP A 259 -32.41 -16.06 17.73
N GLN A 260 -32.28 -16.35 19.03
CA GLN A 260 -31.99 -15.33 20.05
C GLN A 260 -30.59 -14.72 19.99
N GLU A 261 -29.59 -15.41 19.42
CA GLU A 261 -28.23 -14.85 19.24
C GLU A 261 -28.02 -14.21 17.86
N LEU A 262 -28.87 -14.52 16.88
CA LEU A 262 -28.67 -14.16 15.47
C LEU A 262 -29.15 -12.76 15.05
N GLY A 263 -29.87 -12.04 15.92
CA GLY A 263 -30.45 -10.73 15.62
C GLY A 263 -29.48 -9.53 15.72
N LYS A 264 -28.22 -9.74 16.13
CA LYS A 264 -27.25 -8.64 16.25
C LYS A 264 -26.69 -8.30 14.87
N ARG A 265 -27.19 -7.23 14.26
CA ARG A 265 -26.55 -6.63 13.08
C ARG A 265 -25.14 -6.18 13.45
N PHE A 266 -24.14 -6.53 12.65
CA PHE A 266 -22.83 -5.91 12.75
C PHE A 266 -22.99 -4.42 12.43
N ASN A 267 -22.77 -3.56 13.41
CA ASN A 267 -22.73 -2.12 13.18
C ASN A 267 -21.40 -1.62 13.76
N TYR A 268 -20.43 -1.41 12.89
CA TYR A 268 -19.17 -0.79 13.27
C TYR A 268 -19.37 0.73 13.38
N PRO A 269 -19.30 1.29 14.60
CA PRO A 269 -19.46 2.73 14.78
C PRO A 269 -18.28 3.47 14.16
N ARG A 270 -18.40 4.78 14.04
CA ARG A 270 -17.24 5.63 13.68
C ARG A 270 -16.10 5.34 14.65
N PRO A 271 -14.83 5.32 14.19
CA PRO A 271 -13.70 5.13 15.08
C PRO A 271 -13.76 6.22 16.15
N ILE A 272 -13.62 5.82 17.42
CA ILE A 272 -13.43 6.80 18.49
C ILE A 272 -12.19 7.60 18.12
N SER A 273 -12.26 8.93 18.23
CA SER A 273 -11.11 9.82 18.22
C SER A 273 -10.32 9.58 19.51
N GLU A 274 -9.77 8.37 19.65
CA GLU A 274 -9.03 7.99 20.84
C GLU A 274 -7.59 8.48 20.64
N PRO A 275 -7.05 9.30 21.57
CA PRO A 275 -5.64 9.64 21.58
C PRO A 275 -4.81 8.34 21.71
N PRO A 276 -3.58 8.31 21.19
CA PRO A 276 -2.77 7.09 21.23
C PRO A 276 -2.61 6.56 22.67
N SER A 277 -2.64 5.22 22.81
CA SER A 277 -2.42 4.48 24.05
C SER A 277 -1.10 4.90 24.76
N PRO A 278 -1.00 4.70 26.09
CA PRO A 278 -0.20 5.56 26.96
C PRO A 278 1.30 5.41 26.73
N THR A 279 1.94 6.51 26.38
CA THR A 279 3.38 6.71 26.56
C THR A 279 3.66 6.67 28.06
N HIS A 280 4.39 5.66 28.55
CA HIS A 280 5.26 5.65 29.75
C HIS A 280 5.31 4.25 30.39
N SER A 281 6.16 3.36 29.85
CA SER A 281 6.89 2.45 30.74
C SER A 281 7.96 3.27 31.44
N ARG A 282 7.72 3.66 32.70
CA ARG A 282 8.71 4.30 33.57
C ARG A 282 9.90 3.35 33.76
N GLY A 283 11.00 3.62 33.06
CA GLY A 283 12.34 3.17 33.46
C GLY A 283 12.83 4.07 34.59
N THR A 284 13.25 3.47 35.70
CA THR A 284 13.78 4.16 36.88
C THR A 284 15.25 4.61 36.66
N THR A 285 15.51 5.91 36.92
CA THR A 285 16.81 6.55 37.29
C THR A 285 17.79 6.95 36.15
N PRO A 286 18.67 7.96 36.35
CA PRO A 286 18.43 9.36 36.02
C PRO A 286 19.36 9.92 34.92
N ALA A 287 19.02 11.10 34.40
CA ALA A 287 19.66 11.79 33.28
C ALA A 287 21.07 12.35 33.55
N ALA A 288 21.86 12.53 32.49
CA ALA A 288 22.81 13.64 32.38
C ALA A 288 23.11 14.07 30.93
N SER A 289 22.94 15.38 30.73
CA SER A 289 23.43 16.34 29.72
C SER A 289 23.14 16.17 28.22
N VAL A 290 22.34 17.14 27.76
CA VAL A 290 22.06 17.55 26.38
C VAL A 290 23.23 18.37 25.82
N HIS A 291 23.56 18.19 24.54
CA HIS A 291 23.91 19.30 23.65
C HIS A 291 23.74 18.91 22.17
N GLY A 292 22.77 19.55 21.52
CA GLY A 292 22.74 19.76 20.07
C GLY A 292 22.05 18.68 19.22
N SER A 293 20.73 18.79 19.06
CA SER A 293 20.06 18.36 17.83
C SER A 293 18.71 19.06 17.67
N ASP A 294 18.64 19.90 16.64
CA ASP A 294 17.47 20.22 15.82
C ASP A 294 16.19 20.71 16.52
N ASP A 295 16.19 22.01 16.82
CA ASP A 295 14.96 22.81 16.86
C ASP A 295 14.49 23.08 15.42
N GLU A 296 13.61 22.24 14.87
CA GLU A 296 12.57 22.62 13.92
C GLU A 296 11.47 21.53 13.95
N ASP A 297 10.55 21.61 14.92
CA ASP A 297 9.21 21.01 14.88
C ASP A 297 8.40 21.47 16.12
N GLU A 298 8.26 22.78 16.33
CA GLU A 298 7.18 23.29 17.19
C GLU A 298 5.90 23.38 16.36
N VAL A 299 5.04 22.37 16.53
CA VAL A 299 3.72 22.30 15.89
C VAL A 299 2.73 23.05 16.78
N ASP A 300 2.19 24.16 16.29
CA ASP A 300 1.18 24.97 16.95
C ASP A 300 -0.17 24.23 17.02
N GLU A 301 -0.53 23.74 18.22
CA GLU A 301 -1.76 22.99 18.50
C GLU A 301 -3.03 23.81 18.18
N GLU A 302 -2.93 25.14 18.16
CA GLU A 302 -4.06 26.03 17.91
C GLU A 302 -4.47 26.05 16.42
N GLN A 303 -3.51 25.81 15.51
CA GLN A 303 -3.77 25.66 14.07
C GLN A 303 -4.41 24.30 13.73
N GLU A 304 -4.07 23.24 14.46
CA GLU A 304 -4.59 21.88 14.24
C GLU A 304 -6.09 21.77 14.59
N LEU A 305 -6.56 22.55 15.58
CA LEU A 305 -7.98 22.63 15.94
C LEU A 305 -8.83 23.39 14.90
N ALA A 306 -8.23 24.36 14.20
CA ALA A 306 -8.93 25.14 13.17
C ALA A 306 -9.18 24.33 11.88
N GLU A 307 -8.29 23.40 11.52
CA GLU A 307 -8.45 22.56 10.31
C GLU A 307 -9.55 21.50 10.44
N LEU A 308 -9.96 21.17 11.67
CA LEU A 308 -10.97 20.14 11.96
C LEU A 308 -12.42 20.63 11.87
N ARG A 309 -12.67 21.93 11.61
CA ARG A 309 -14.02 22.54 11.56
C ARG A 309 -14.91 22.16 12.76
N ILE A 310 -14.32 22.06 13.95
CA ILE A 310 -15.08 22.00 15.20
C ILE A 310 -15.03 23.41 15.79
N SER A 311 -15.89 24.29 15.30
CA SER A 311 -16.20 25.58 15.95
C SER A 311 -17.71 25.68 16.12
N ASP A 312 -18.06 25.80 17.39
CA ASP A 312 -19.24 26.41 18.00
C ASP A 312 -20.63 25.77 17.81
N LYS A 313 -20.99 24.97 18.81
CA LYS A 313 -22.26 25.13 19.55
C LYS A 313 -22.02 25.00 21.04
#